data_AF-G3GA16-F1
#
_entry.id   AF-G3GA16-F1
#
_cell.length_a   1.000
_cell.length_b   1.000
_cell.length_c   1.000
_cell.angle_alpha   90.00
_cell.angle_beta   90.00
_cell.angle_gamma   90.00
#
_symmetry.space_group_name_H-M   'P 1'
#
loop_
_entity.id
_entity.type
_entity.pdbx_description
1 polymer ?
#
loop_
_entity_poly.entity_id
_entity_poly.type
_entity_poly.pdbx_seq_one_letter_code
_entity_poly.pdbx_strand_id
1 'polypeptide(L)'
;MTRYEENFKQMIVELNQTGRSVRGLAKEYGLSEATIYKWKNLYLPDQSTGLTGKEVAELRKQNARLNEELEILKKAAAIFSRKT
;
A
#
# COMPACT_ATOMS: atom_id res chain seq x y z
N MET A 1 1.31 -19.20 3.25
CA MET A 1 0.71 -17.86 3.52
C MET A 1 -0.71 -17.91 2.96
N THR A 2 -1.74 -17.86 3.79
CA THR A 2 -3.14 -17.92 3.34
C THR A 2 -3.49 -16.64 2.59
N ARG A 3 -3.94 -16.77 1.33
CA ARG A 3 -4.35 -15.65 0.51
C ARG A 3 -5.84 -15.43 0.71
N TYR A 4 -6.20 -14.32 1.34
CA TYR A 4 -7.59 -13.90 1.47
C TYR A 4 -7.99 -13.04 0.26
N GLU A 5 -9.24 -13.19 -0.18
CA GLU A 5 -9.84 -12.34 -1.21
C GLU A 5 -9.90 -10.89 -0.75
N GLU A 6 -9.81 -9.98 -1.71
CA GLU A 6 -9.70 -8.55 -1.43
C GLU A 6 -10.95 -8.00 -0.74
N ASN A 7 -12.13 -8.38 -1.24
CA ASN A 7 -13.41 -7.99 -0.68
C ASN A 7 -13.58 -8.47 0.76
N PHE A 8 -13.05 -9.65 1.10
CA PHE A 8 -13.10 -10.17 2.46
C PHE A 8 -12.25 -9.32 3.42
N LYS A 9 -11.05 -8.91 3.00
CA LYS A 9 -10.20 -8.05 3.83
C LYS A 9 -10.86 -6.69 4.09
N GLN A 10 -11.46 -6.11 3.05
CA GLN A 10 -12.17 -4.82 3.15
C GLN A 10 -13.37 -4.92 4.08
N MET A 11 -14.20 -5.96 3.93
CA MET A 11 -15.32 -6.23 4.85
C MET A 11 -14.87 -6.30 6.32
N ILE A 12 -13.76 -6.98 6.62
CA ILE A 12 -13.24 -7.05 8.00
C ILE A 12 -12.80 -5.68 8.52
N VAL A 13 -12.18 -4.85 7.67
CA VAL A 13 -11.78 -3.49 8.04
C VAL A 13 -13.01 -2.59 8.24
N GLU A 14 -14.01 -2.67 7.38
CA GLU A 14 -15.29 -1.95 7.50
C GLU A 14 -16.02 -2.32 8.79
N LEU A 15 -16.11 -3.62 9.11
CA LEU A 15 -16.66 -4.08 10.38
C LEU A 15 -15.88 -3.55 11.58
N ASN A 16 -14.55 -3.39 11.48
CA ASN A 16 -13.79 -2.75 12.56
C ASN A 16 -14.14 -1.27 12.70
N GLN A 17 -14.39 -0.55 11.60
CA GLN A 17 -14.78 0.86 11.63
C GLN A 17 -16.16 1.10 12.26
N THR A 18 -17.06 0.11 12.27
CA THR A 18 -18.36 0.22 12.97
C THR A 18 -18.25 0.08 14.50
N GLY A 19 -17.03 -0.03 15.04
CA GLY A 19 -16.76 -0.10 16.49
C GLY A 19 -16.48 -1.51 17.00
N ARG A 20 -16.49 -2.52 16.13
CA ARG A 20 -16.13 -3.89 16.53
C ARG A 20 -14.65 -4.01 16.85
N SER A 21 -14.31 -4.64 17.97
CA SER A 21 -12.91 -4.82 18.38
C SER A 21 -12.15 -5.78 17.47
N VAL A 22 -10.86 -5.51 17.26
CA VAL A 22 -9.95 -6.39 16.50
C VAL A 22 -9.94 -7.82 17.09
N ARG A 23 -9.90 -7.93 18.42
CA ARG A 23 -9.95 -9.21 19.13
C ARG A 23 -11.25 -9.99 18.86
N GLY A 24 -12.39 -9.29 18.83
CA GLY A 24 -13.68 -9.92 18.51
C GLY A 24 -13.73 -10.45 17.09
N LEU A 25 -13.27 -9.64 16.13
CA LEU A 25 -13.17 -10.03 14.72
C LEU A 25 -12.19 -11.19 14.52
N ALA A 26 -11.04 -11.16 15.19
CA ALA A 26 -10.05 -12.23 15.15
C ALA A 26 -10.64 -13.57 15.59
N LYS A 27 -11.38 -13.57 16.71
CA LYS A 27 -12.03 -14.77 17.23
C LYS A 27 -13.15 -15.28 16.32
N GLU A 28 -14.01 -14.40 15.81
CA GLU A 28 -15.17 -14.77 14.99
C GLU A 28 -14.77 -15.35 13.63
N TYR A 29 -13.78 -14.74 12.98
CA TYR A 29 -13.37 -15.11 11.62
C TYR A 29 -12.13 -16.02 11.57
N GLY A 30 -11.65 -16.49 12.74
CA GLY A 30 -10.47 -17.36 12.82
C GLY A 30 -9.19 -16.70 12.29
N LEU A 31 -9.05 -15.39 12.50
CA LEU A 31 -7.91 -14.59 12.06
C LEU A 31 -6.98 -14.28 13.24
N SER A 32 -5.71 -14.04 12.96
CA SER A 32 -4.84 -13.40 13.95
C SER A 32 -5.15 -11.90 14.04
N GLU A 33 -5.02 -11.31 15.23
CA GLU A 33 -5.17 -9.85 15.39
C GLU A 33 -4.15 -9.09 14.51
N ALA A 34 -2.92 -9.61 14.40
CA ALA A 34 -1.88 -9.05 13.53
C ALA A 34 -2.30 -8.99 12.05
N THR A 35 -3.03 -10.00 11.56
CA THR A 35 -3.59 -10.00 10.20
C THR A 35 -4.56 -8.84 10.01
N ILE A 36 -5.43 -8.58 10.98
CA ILE A 36 -6.43 -7.51 10.92
C ILE A 36 -5.73 -6.15 10.98
N TYR A 37 -4.76 -5.95 11.87
CA TYR A 37 -3.96 -4.72 11.91
C TYR A 37 -3.22 -4.46 10.60
N LYS A 38 -2.67 -5.51 9.98
CA LYS A 38 -2.03 -5.38 8.66
C LYS A 38 -3.02 -4.90 7.60
N TRP A 39 -4.26 -5.40 7.60
CA TRP A 39 -5.28 -4.92 6.67
C TRP A 39 -5.71 -3.50 6.98
N LYS A 40 -5.88 -3.14 8.26
CA LYS A 40 -6.15 -1.74 8.65
C LYS A 40 -5.10 -0.80 8.08
N ASN A 41 -3.81 -1.11 8.24
CA ASN A 41 -2.73 -0.26 7.69
C ASN A 41 -2.71 -0.23 6.15
N LEU A 42 -3.27 -1.26 5.51
CA LEU A 42 -3.33 -1.33 4.04
C LEU A 42 -4.48 -0.48 3.48
N TYR A 43 -5.65 -0.48 4.12
CA TYR A 43 -6.87 0.13 3.60
C TYR A 43 -7.31 1.42 4.29
N LEU A 44 -6.89 1.66 5.54
CA LEU A 44 -7.21 2.87 6.26
C LEU A 44 -6.11 3.91 6.06
N PRO A 45 -6.47 5.20 5.96
CA PRO A 45 -5.50 6.28 5.99
C PRO A 45 -4.70 6.25 7.29
N ASP A 46 -3.38 6.38 7.17
CA ASP A 46 -2.54 6.67 8.31
C ASP A 46 -2.81 8.09 8.83
N GLN A 47 -2.84 8.28 10.14
CA GLN A 47 -3.21 9.57 10.75
C GLN A 47 -2.21 10.69 10.48
N SER A 48 -0.93 10.35 10.26
CA SER A 48 0.12 11.33 10.04
C SER A 48 0.24 11.74 8.58
N THR A 49 0.03 10.79 7.66
CA THR A 49 0.21 11.03 6.22
C THR A 49 -1.10 11.22 5.47
N GLY A 50 -2.24 10.81 6.04
CA GLY A 50 -3.53 10.78 5.36
C GLY A 50 -3.62 9.78 4.21
N LEU A 51 -2.59 8.95 4.00
CA LEU A 51 -2.51 8.00 2.90
C LEU A 51 -2.70 6.57 3.41
N THR A 52 -3.33 5.74 2.59
CA THR A 52 -3.40 4.29 2.77
C THR A 52 -2.09 3.63 2.39
N GLY A 53 -1.81 2.45 2.96
CA GLY A 53 -0.66 1.65 2.56
C GLY A 53 -0.65 1.30 1.06
N LYS A 54 -1.84 1.18 0.42
CA LYS A 54 -1.97 0.99 -1.03
C LYS A 54 -1.50 2.20 -1.83
N GLU A 55 -1.94 3.39 -1.47
CA GLU A 55 -1.54 4.63 -2.14
C GLU A 55 -0.03 4.85 -2.02
N VAL A 56 0.54 4.60 -0.83
CA VAL A 56 1.99 4.68 -0.61
C VAL A 56 2.75 3.70 -1.53
N ALA A 57 2.24 2.47 -1.70
CA ALA A 57 2.86 1.48 -2.58
C ALA A 57 2.84 1.92 -4.06
N GLU A 58 1.70 2.43 -4.53
CA GLU A 58 1.56 2.93 -5.91
C GLU A 58 2.44 4.17 -6.16
N LEU A 59 2.48 5.12 -5.21
CA LEU A 59 3.35 6.29 -5.31
C LEU A 59 4.83 5.90 -5.37
N ARG A 60 5.26 4.90 -4.58
CA ARG A 60 6.64 4.39 -4.64
C ARG A 60 6.96 3.76 -5.99
N LYS A 61 6.02 2.98 -6.54
CA LYS A 61 6.16 2.36 -7.86
C LYS A 61 6.27 3.40 -8.97
N GLN A 62 5.43 4.44 -8.94
CA GLN A 62 5.48 5.53 -9.90
C GLN A 62 6.78 6.33 -9.80
N ASN A 63 7.23 6.66 -8.58
CA ASN A 63 8.52 7.33 -8.38
C ASN A 63 9.70 6.51 -8.89
N ALA A 64 9.70 5.19 -8.67
CA ALA A 64 10.75 4.32 -9.19
C ALA A 64 10.81 4.36 -10.73
N ARG A 65 9.66 4.29 -11.39
CA ARG A 65 9.55 4.40 -12.85
C ARG A 65 10.04 5.77 -13.35
N LEU A 66 9.59 6.85 -12.74
CA LEU A 66 9.98 8.22 -13.13
C LEU A 66 11.49 8.43 -12.97
N ASN A 67 12.08 7.91 -11.90
CA ASN A 67 13.53 7.97 -11.70
C ASN A 67 14.30 7.22 -12.80
N GLU A 68 13.81 6.05 -13.21
CA GLU A 68 14.40 5.32 -14.33
C GLU A 68 14.33 6.11 -15.65
N GLU A 69 13.15 6.68 -15.96
CA GLU A 69 12.97 7.54 -17.14
C GLU A 69 13.90 8.76 -17.11
N LEU A 70 14.04 9.42 -15.95
CA LEU A 70 14.97 10.53 -15.76
C LEU A 70 16.42 10.13 -15.99
N GLU A 71 16.85 8.97 -15.52
CA GLU A 71 18.22 8.49 -15.72
C GLU A 71 18.52 8.18 -17.19
N ILE A 72 17.55 7.64 -17.94
CA ILE A 72 17.68 7.43 -19.38
C ILE A 72 17.82 8.78 -20.10
N LEU A 73 16.97 9.75 -19.77
CA LEU A 73 17.00 11.09 -20.37
C LEU A 73 18.32 11.82 -20.10
N LYS A 74 18.84 11.77 -18.87
CA LYS A 74 20.14 12.35 -18.51
C LYS A 74 21.28 11.72 -19.34
N LYS A 75 21.28 10.40 -19.49
CA LYS A 75 22.28 9.70 -20.31
C LYS A 75 22.21 10.13 -21.78
N ALA A 76 21.01 10.23 -22.33
CA ALA A 76 20.80 10.69 -23.70
C ALA A 76 21.31 12.13 -23.89
N ALA A 77 20.92 13.06 -23.00
CA ALA A 77 21.37 14.44 -23.03
C ALA A 77 22.91 14.55 -23.00
N ALA A 78 23.57 13.79 -22.13
CA ALA A 78 25.04 13.76 -22.06
C ALA A 78 25.71 13.27 -23.35
N ILE A 79 25.11 12.31 -24.06
CA ILE A 79 25.60 11.84 -25.36
C ILE A 79 25.45 12.93 -26.42
N PHE A 80 24.30 13.61 -26.46
CA PHE A 80 24.06 14.68 -27.42
C PHE A 80 25.00 15.87 -27.21
N SER A 81 25.22 16.31 -25.97
CA SER A 81 26.14 17.41 -25.65
C SER A 81 27.60 17.13 -25.96
N ARG A 82 28.01 15.87 -26.11
CA ARG A 82 29.38 15.48 -26.49
C ARG A 82 29.58 15.36 -28.01
N LYS A 83 28.49 15.31 -28.79
CA LYS A 83 28.53 15.18 -30.26
C LYS A 83 28.51 16.53 -30.98
N THR A 84 28.38 17.63 -30.25
CA THR A 84 28.60 19.02 -30.66
C THR A 84 29.89 19.52 -30.07
#